data_AF-A0A2R7SIH7-F1
#
_entry.id   AF-A0A2R7SIH7-F1
#
_cell.length_a   1.000
_cell.length_b   1.000
_cell.length_c   1.000
_cell.angle_alpha   90.00
_cell.angle_beta   90.00
_cell.angle_gamma   90.00
#
_symmetry.space_group_name_H-M   'P 1'
#
loop_
_entity.id
_entity.type
_entity.pdbx_description
1 polymer ?
#
loop_
_entity_poly.entity_id
_entity_poly.type
_entity_poly.pdbx_seq_one_letter_code
_entity_poly.pdbx_strand_id
1 'polypeptide(L)' 'MPDVATALAQVKAAQQQHDAFPPSKQRDYLKWMLEAKREDARAKRIAQAVEWLAEGGPRHWKYPSC' A
#
# COMPACT_ATOMS: atom_id res chain seq x y z
N MET A 1 -10.49 -0.96 -10.31
CA MET A 1 -9.77 0.25 -10.78
C MET A 1 -8.29 -0.10 -10.87
N PRO A 2 -7.67 -0.02 -12.05
CA PRO A 2 -6.34 -0.56 -12.31
C PRO A 2 -5.21 0.18 -11.59
N ASP A 3 -5.31 1.49 -11.33
CA ASP A 3 -4.20 2.32 -10.85
C ASP A 3 -3.42 1.79 -9.64
N VAL A 4 -4.11 1.33 -8.60
CA VAL A 4 -3.43 0.87 -7.37
C VAL A 4 -2.72 -0.46 -7.60
N ALA A 5 -3.38 -1.40 -8.29
CA ALA A 5 -2.79 -2.69 -8.62
C ALA A 5 -1.63 -2.52 -9.60
N THR A 6 -1.74 -1.60 -10.56
CA THR A 6 -0.67 -1.28 -11.51
C THR A 6 0.53 -0.66 -10.79
N ALA A 7 0.32 0.26 -9.86
CA ALA A 7 1.43 0.87 -9.12
C ALA A 7 2.12 -0.10 -8.17
N LEU A 8 1.38 -1.01 -7.53
CA LEU A 8 1.95 -2.11 -6.75
C LEU A 8 2.70 -3.11 -7.65
N ALA A 9 2.20 -3.37 -8.86
CA ALA A 9 2.86 -4.25 -9.83
C ALA A 9 4.14 -3.65 -10.43
N GLN A 10 4.31 -2.32 -10.41
CA GLN A 10 5.58 -1.70 -10.82
C GLN A 10 6.73 -2.00 -9.85
N VAL A 11 6.42 -2.35 -8.60
CA VAL A 11 7.44 -2.67 -7.59
C VAL A 11 7.31 -4.13 -7.18
N LYS A 12 8.13 -4.99 -7.81
CA LYS A 12 8.15 -6.45 -7.58
C LYS A 12 8.18 -6.83 -6.09
N ALA A 13 9.03 -6.18 -5.29
CA ALA A 13 9.14 -6.46 -3.86
C ALA A 13 7.82 -6.17 -3.12
N ALA A 14 7.16 -5.06 -3.43
CA ALA A 14 5.87 -4.71 -2.86
C ALA A 14 4.76 -5.65 -3.33
N GLN A 15 4.78 -6.05 -4.60
CA GLN A 15 3.85 -7.03 -5.14
C GLN A 15 3.98 -8.39 -4.45
N GLN A 16 5.20 -8.90 -4.28
CA GLN A 16 5.45 -10.18 -3.60
C GLN A 16 4.97 -10.15 -2.15
N GLN A 17 5.25 -9.06 -1.43
CA GLN A 17 4.80 -8.93 -0.04
C GLN A 17 3.30 -8.71 0.08
N HIS A 18 2.70 -8.00 -0.87
CA HIS A 18 1.26 -7.82 -0.95
C HIS A 18 0.56 -9.15 -1.27
N ASP A 19 1.12 -9.97 -2.16
CA ASP A 19 0.61 -11.31 -2.50
C ASP A 19 0.77 -12.31 -1.33
N ALA A 20 1.88 -12.20 -0.58
CA ALA A 20 2.10 -12.96 0.64
C ALA A 20 1.15 -12.59 1.78
N PHE A 21 0.58 -11.37 1.77
CA PHE A 21 -0.39 -10.96 2.78
C PHE A 21 -1.78 -11.57 2.53
N PRO A 22 -2.53 -11.88 3.61
CA PRO A 22 -3.89 -12.39 3.47
C PRO A 22 -4.81 -11.36 2.80
N PRO A 23 -5.87 -11.81 2.10
CA PRO A 23 -6.75 -10.94 1.31
C PRO A 23 -7.40 -9.82 2.14
N SER A 24 -7.59 -10.02 3.45
CA SER A 24 -8.06 -8.97 4.36
C SER A 24 -7.10 -7.77 4.43
N LYS A 25 -5.79 -8.01 4.51
CA LYS A 25 -4.76 -6.96 4.55
C LYS A 25 -4.64 -6.25 3.19
N GLN A 26 -4.73 -7.01 2.10
CA GLN A 26 -4.74 -6.44 0.74
C GLN A 26 -5.93 -5.49 0.55
N ARG A 27 -7.13 -5.92 0.95
CA ARG A 27 -8.36 -5.09 0.90
C ARG A 27 -8.25 -3.85 1.77
N ASP A 28 -7.64 -3.98 2.94
CA ASP A 28 -7.40 -2.84 3.81
C ASP A 28 -6.47 -1.80 3.14
N TYR A 29 -5.42 -2.26 2.44
CA TYR A 29 -4.49 -1.38 1.71
C TYR A 29 -5.18 -0.69 0.55
N LEU A 30 -5.98 -1.43 -0.20
CA LEU A 30 -6.83 -0.87 -1.25
C LEU A 30 -7.80 0.17 -0.71
N LYS A 31 -8.48 -0.12 0.40
CA LYS A 31 -9.43 0.81 1.03
C LYS A 31 -8.76 2.12 1.43
N TRP A 32 -7.59 2.06 2.06
CA TRP A 32 -6.85 3.24 2.48
C TRP A 32 -6.35 4.10 1.32
N MET A 33 -5.92 3.47 0.23
CA MET A 33 -5.56 4.20 -0.99
C MET A 33 -6.79 4.81 -1.68
N LEU A 34 -7.95 4.14 -1.58
CA LEU A 34 -9.24 4.64 -2.11
C LEU A 34 -9.86 5.75 -1.26
N GLU A 35 -9.57 5.81 0.04
CA GLU A 35 -10.00 6.92 0.92
C GLU A 35 -9.37 8.26 0.50
N ALA A 36 -8.27 8.24 -0.26
CA ALA A 36 -7.69 9.44 -0.84
C ALA A 36 -8.57 10.03 -1.95
N LYS A 37 -9.31 11.09 -1.64
CA LYS A 37 -10.10 11.86 -2.63
C LYS A 37 -9.25 12.61 -3.67
N ARG A 38 -7.98 12.90 -3.37
CA ARG A 38 -7.06 13.63 -4.28
C ARG A 38 -6.06 12.68 -4.90
N GLU A 39 -5.79 12.83 -6.20
CA GLU A 39 -4.79 12.04 -6.93
C GLU A 39 -3.38 12.21 -6.36
N ASP A 40 -2.98 13.44 -5.99
CA ASP A 40 -1.70 13.70 -5.31
C ASP A 40 -1.58 12.92 -3.99
N ALA A 41 -2.67 12.88 -3.22
CA ALA A 41 -2.70 12.16 -1.95
C ALA A 41 -2.79 10.64 -2.13
N ARG A 42 -3.29 10.18 -3.29
CA ARG A 42 -3.29 8.76 -3.66
C ARG A 42 -1.89 8.32 -4.06
N ALA A 43 -1.19 9.08 -4.90
CA ALA A 43 0.18 8.80 -5.29
C ALA A 43 1.12 8.72 -4.07
N LYS A 44 0.99 9.66 -3.13
CA LYS A 44 1.72 9.64 -1.85
C LYS A 44 1.44 8.39 -1.03
N ARG A 45 0.17 7.98 -0.90
CA ARG A 45 -0.21 6.75 -0.16
C ARG A 45 0.31 5.48 -0.84
N ILE A 46 0.28 5.42 -2.17
CA ILE A 46 0.83 4.30 -2.94
C ILE A 46 2.33 4.19 -2.68
N ALA A 47 3.08 5.30 -2.81
CA ALA A 47 4.51 5.32 -2.52
C ALA A 47 4.80 4.86 -1.08
N GLN A 48 4.03 5.36 -0.10
CA GLN A 48 4.16 4.97 1.29
C GLN A 48 3.86 3.49 1.53
N ALA A 49 2.82 2.95 0.88
CA ALA A 49 2.49 1.53 0.98
C ALA A 49 3.58 0.65 0.37
N VAL A 50 4.14 1.05 -0.78
CA VAL A 50 5.27 0.36 -1.40
C VAL A 50 6.47 0.34 -0.46
N GLU A 51 6.78 1.45 0.19
CA GLU A 51 7.86 1.55 1.18
C GLU A 51 7.65 0.58 2.36
N TRP A 52 6.43 0.53 2.90
CA TRP A 52 6.08 -0.39 3.99
C TRP A 52 6.09 -1.85 3.57
N LEU A 53 5.60 -2.16 2.37
CA LEU A 53 5.62 -3.50 1.80
C LEU A 53 7.06 -3.96 1.52
N ALA A 54 7.92 -3.05 1.06
CA ALA A 54 9.35 -3.31 0.84
C ALA A 54 10.10 -3.54 2.17
N GLU A 55 9.74 -2.81 3.24
CA GLU A 55 10.27 -3.06 4.59
C GLU A 55 9.66 -4.30 5.28
N GLY A 56 8.59 -4.89 4.73
CA GLY A 56 7.91 -6.05 5.32
C GLY A 56 7.04 -5.73 6.56
N GLY A 57 6.83 -4.44 6.85
CA GLY A 57 6.04 -3.97 7.98
C GLY A 57 4.56 -3.77 7.63
N PRO A 58 3.62 -4.02 8.56
CA PRO A 58 2.23 -3.61 8.37
C PRO A 58 2.10 -2.08 8.28
N ARG A 59 0.98 -1.57 7.74
CA ARG A 59 0.69 -0.13 7.78
C ARG A 59 0.92 0.42 9.18
N HIS A 60 1.47 1.62 9.25
CA HIS A 60 1.64 2.39 10.49
C HIS A 60 2.73 1.87 11.45
N TRP A 61 3.57 0.91 11.04
CA TRP A 61 4.63 0.37 11.91
C TRP A 61 5.71 1.39 12.30
N LYS A 62 5.95 2.41 11.47
CA LYS A 62 6.93 3.49 11.73
C LYS A 62 6.41 4.63 12.60
N TYR A 63 5.11 4.67 12.88
CA TYR A 63 4.51 5.65 13.79
C TYR A 63 3.63 4.91 14.80
N PRO A 64 4.22 4.23 15.81
CA PRO A 64 3.54 4.13 17.08
C PRO A 64 3.26 5.56 17.54
N SER A 65 1.98 5.91 17.62
CA SER A 65 1.46 7.18 18.09
C SER A 65 2.29 7.75 19.27
N CYS A 66 2.74 9.00 19.12
CA CYS A 66 3.10 9.85 20.27
C CYS A 66 1.91 9.96 21.24
#